data_AF-A0A166A4X6-F1
#
_entry.id   AF-A0A166A4X6-F1
#
_cell.length_a   1.000
_cell.length_b   1.000
_cell.length_c   1.000
_cell.angle_alpha   90.00
_cell.angle_beta   90.00
_cell.angle_gamma   90.00
#
_symmetry.space_group_name_H-M   'P 1'
#
loop_
_entity.id
_entity.type
_entity.pdbx_description
1 polymer ?
#
loop_
_entity_poly.entity_id
_entity_poly.type
_entity_poly.pdbx_seq_one_letter_code
_entity_poly.pdbx_strand_id
1 'polypeptide(L)' 'MVSFFWRVVGIVLLAWVAWDLYAGYTLLYDVIYSSTDALMYWIGIALWTALGLSCFFSSSRSD' A
#
# COMPACT_ATOMS: atom_id res chain seq x y z
N MET A 1 -19.92 -10.92 -5.99
CA MET A 1 -19.76 -9.83 -4.99
C MET A 1 -18.30 -9.55 -4.58
N VAL A 2 -17.33 -10.42 -4.92
CA VAL A 2 -15.90 -10.25 -4.53
C VAL A 2 -15.22 -9.03 -5.18
N SER A 3 -15.71 -8.53 -6.32
CA SER A 3 -15.04 -7.46 -7.09
C SER A 3 -15.11 -6.05 -6.48
N PHE A 4 -16.21 -5.70 -5.79
CA PHE A 4 -16.35 -4.34 -5.25
C PHE A 4 -15.56 -4.17 -3.94
N PHE A 5 -15.58 -5.20 -3.08
CA PHE A 5 -14.86 -5.19 -1.82
C PHE A 5 -13.35 -5.02 -2.02
N TRP A 6 -12.74 -5.84 -2.89
CA TRP A 6 -11.30 -5.75 -3.18
C TRP A 6 -10.90 -4.44 -3.86
N ARG A 7 -11.77 -3.85 -4.70
CA ARG A 7 -11.54 -2.51 -5.27
C ARG A 7 -11.54 -1.42 -4.21
N VAL A 8 -12.51 -1.46 -3.28
CA VAL A 8 -12.55 -0.49 -2.17
C VAL A 8 -11.32 -0.63 -1.29
N VAL A 9 -10.93 -1.86 -0.93
CA VAL A 9 -9.70 -2.13 -0.17
C VAL A 9 -8.47 -1.61 -0.90
N GLY A 10 -8.36 -1.84 -2.21
CA GLY A 10 -7.27 -1.33 -3.04
C GLY A 10 -7.20 0.20 -3.05
N ILE A 11 -8.34 0.90 -3.18
CA ILE A 11 -8.40 2.36 -3.14
C ILE A 11 -7.95 2.89 -1.77
N VAL A 12 -8.43 2.28 -0.68
CA VAL A 12 -8.07 2.67 0.69
C VAL A 12 -6.57 2.47 0.93
N LEU A 13 -5.99 1.36 0.47
CA LEU A 13 -4.55 1.10 0.57
C LEU A 13 -3.71 2.10 -0.24
N LEU A 14 -4.15 2.47 -1.44
CA LEU A 14 -3.44 3.49 -2.22
C LEU A 14 -3.56 4.89 -1.61
N ALA A 15 -4.73 5.24 -1.05
CA ALA A 15 -4.90 6.48 -0.30
C ALA A 15 -4.01 6.50 0.96
N TRP A 16 -3.85 5.36 1.62
CA TRP A 16 -2.93 5.20 2.74
C TRP A 16 -1.47 5.46 2.33
N VAL A 17 -1.01 4.87 1.21
CA VAL A 17 0.34 5.13 0.68
C VAL A 17 0.53 6.62 0.37
N ALA A 18 -0.48 7.26 -0.23
CA ALA A 18 -0.42 8.70 -0.51
C ALA A 18 -0.30 9.53 0.78
N TRP A 19 -0.97 9.10 1.85
CA TRP A 19 -0.82 9.70 3.17
C TRP A 19 0.58 9.47 3.77
N ASP A 20 1.11 8.25 3.71
CA ASP A 20 2.48 7.93 4.17
C ASP A 20 3.55 8.76 3.43
N LEU A 21 3.34 9.07 2.15
CA LEU A 21 4.19 9.98 1.37
C LEU A 21 4.06 11.43 1.84
N TYR A 22 2.85 11.90 2.14
CA TYR A 22 2.62 13.25 2.64
C TYR A 22 3.18 13.45 4.05
N ALA A 23 2.99 12.47 4.94
CA ALA A 23 3.45 12.52 6.31
C ALA A 23 4.95 12.22 6.47
N GLY A 24 5.57 11.61 5.45
CA GLY A 24 7.01 11.31 5.42
C GLY A 24 7.43 10.12 6.28
N TYR A 25 6.46 9.30 6.71
CA TYR A 25 6.66 8.06 7.46
C TYR A 25 5.71 6.97 6.95
N THR A 26 6.09 5.69 7.12
CA THR A 26 5.23 4.55 6.79
C THR A 26 5.03 3.67 8.02
N LEU A 27 3.84 3.07 8.12
CA LEU A 27 3.46 2.20 9.24
C LEU A 27 3.66 0.73 8.82
N LEU A 28 4.61 0.04 9.46
CA LEU A 28 4.78 -1.41 9.32
C LEU A 28 4.54 -2.10 10.68
N TYR A 29 5.61 -2.49 11.38
CA TYR A 29 5.60 -2.96 12.77
C TYR A 29 5.98 -1.83 13.72
N ASP A 30 6.85 -0.94 13.24
CA ASP A 30 7.23 0.31 13.88
C ASP A 30 7.02 1.47 12.88
N VAL A 31 7.05 2.70 13.37
CA VAL A 31 6.91 3.91 12.53
C VAL A 31 8.25 4.19 11.86
N ILE A 32 8.33 3.94 10.56
CA ILE A 32 9.57 4.13 9.81
C ILE A 32 9.54 5.50 9.15
N TYR A 33 10.40 6.40 9.62
CA TYR A 33 10.58 7.73 9.03
C TYR A 33 11.59 7.68 7.88
N SER A 34 11.29 8.42 6.81
CA SER A 34 12.21 8.60 5.68
C SER A 34 13.56 9.18 6.08
N SER A 35 13.61 9.98 7.15
CA SER A 35 14.82 10.61 7.68
C SER A 35 15.76 9.66 8.42
N THR A 36 15.22 8.58 8.99
CA THR A 36 16.00 7.64 9.81
C THR A 36 16.51 6.50 8.95
N ASP A 37 15.60 5.82 8.24
CA ASP A 37 15.90 4.66 7.41
C ASP A 37 15.20 4.77 6.06
N ALA A 38 15.78 5.58 5.18
CA ALA A 38 15.22 5.86 3.86
C ALA A 38 14.97 4.58 3.03
N LEU A 39 15.88 3.60 3.09
CA LEU A 39 15.77 2.36 2.31
C LEU A 39 14.55 1.53 2.77
N MET A 40 14.39 1.35 4.08
CA MET A 40 13.26 0.65 4.68
C MET A 40 11.93 1.38 4.41
N TYR A 41 11.94 2.72 4.47
CA TYR A 41 10.79 3.56 4.11
C TYR A 41 10.35 3.31 2.66
N TRP A 42 11.27 3.36 1.69
CA TRP A 42 10.95 3.13 0.28
C TRP A 42 10.50 1.69 0.00
N ILE A 43 11.09 0.70 0.68
CA ILE A 43 10.62 -0.70 0.61
C ILE A 43 9.19 -0.79 1.13
N GLY A 44 8.89 -0.18 2.29
CA GLY A 44 7.56 -0.16 2.87
C GLY A 44 6.53 0.44 1.90
N ILE A 45 6.82 1.61 1.35
CA ILE A 45 5.98 2.27 0.34
C ILE A 45 5.77 1.35 -0.89
N ALA A 46 6.83 0.74 -1.41
CA ALA A 46 6.73 -0.16 -2.57
C ALA A 46 5.86 -1.38 -2.27
N LEU A 47 5.99 -1.95 -1.06
CA LEU A 47 5.24 -3.13 -0.61
C LEU A 47 3.76 -2.80 -0.42
N TRP A 48 3.44 -1.67 0.22
CA TRP A 48 2.06 -1.18 0.36
C TRP A 48 1.42 -0.85 -0.98
N THR A 49 2.19 -0.25 -1.90
CA THR A 49 1.72 0.05 -3.26
C THR A 49 1.44 -1.24 -4.03
N ALA A 50 2.35 -2.23 -3.96
CA ALA A 50 2.18 -3.53 -4.59
C ALA A 50 0.97 -4.29 -4.02
N LEU A 51 0.74 -4.24 -2.70
CA LEU A 51 -0.46 -4.78 -2.05
C LEU A 51 -1.73 -4.12 -2.58
N GLY A 52 -1.79 -2.78 -2.57
CA GLY A 52 -2.91 -2.01 -3.09
C GLY A 52 -3.21 -2.35 -4.56
N LEU A 53 -2.18 -2.41 -5.41
CA LEU A 53 -2.29 -2.82 -6.81
C LEU A 53 -2.75 -4.26 -6.98
N SER A 54 -2.24 -5.20 -6.18
CA SER A 54 -2.61 -6.62 -6.25
C SER A 54 -4.11 -6.84 -6.00
N CYS A 55 -4.75 -5.97 -5.21
CA CYS A 55 -6.20 -5.99 -4.99
C CYS A 55 -7.01 -5.74 -6.27
N PHE A 56 -6.44 -5.02 -7.25
CA PHE A 56 -7.07 -4.81 -8.56
C PHE A 56 -6.81 -5.97 -9.52
N PHE A 57 -5.65 -6.64 -9.43
CA PHE A 57 -5.29 -7.78 -10.27
C PHE A 57 -5.91 -9.11 -9.82
N SER A 58 -6.25 -9.27 -8.54
CA SER A 58 -6.92 -10.49 -8.04
C SER A 58 -8.23 -10.79 -8.78
N SER A 59 -8.89 -9.77 -9.34
CA SER A 59 -10.09 -9.93 -10.16
C SER A 59 -9.85 -10.59 -11.53
N SER A 60 -8.61 -10.75 -12.00
CA SER A 60 -8.31 -11.30 -13.33
C SER A 60 -7.88 -12.77 -13.31
N ARG A 61 -7.79 -13.41 -12.14
CA ARG A 61 -7.41 -14.83 -12.01
C ARG A 61 -8.64 -15.68 -11.73
N SER A 62 -9.45 -15.86 -12.77
CA SER A 62 -10.49 -16.86 -12.87
C SER A 62 -10.37 -17.51 -14.24
N ASP A 63 -9.34 -18.33 -14.41
CA ASP A 63 -9.26 -19.37 -15.44
C ASP A 63 -9.18 -20.71 -14.68
#